data_AF-A0A1L8P6R7-F1
#
_entry.id   AF-A0A1L8P6R7-F1
#
_cell.length_a   1.000
_cell.length_b   1.000
_cell.length_c   1.000
_cell.angle_alpha   90.00
_cell.angle_beta   90.00
_cell.angle_gamma   90.00
#
_symmetry.space_group_name_H-M   'P 1'
#
loop_
_entity.id
_entity.type
_entity.pdbx_description
1 polymer ?
#
loop_
_entity_poly.entity_id
_entity_poly.type
_entity_poly.pdbx_seq_one_letter_code
_entity_poly.pdbx_strand_id
1 'polypeptide(L)'
;MELTKITLTSGATYMVNHSPKEVYQRVAHSDEKPENHIHLFTLESGQDIYINTTYILSIETVSSYMTHDDHENHKKNTSGKVKDSERIKGNLEAVKEFKEDLDGNME
;
A
#
# COMPACT_ATOMS: atom_id res chain seq x y z
N MET A 1 -14.38 3.69 1.30
CA MET A 1 -14.17 2.66 2.33
C MET A 1 -12.85 2.96 3.00
N GLU A 2 -12.79 2.94 4.33
CA GLU A 2 -11.54 3.11 5.06
C GLU A 2 -10.80 1.76 5.10
N LEU A 3 -9.56 1.74 4.64
CA LEU A 3 -8.69 0.56 4.68
C LEU A 3 -7.78 0.66 5.90
N THR A 4 -7.50 -0.49 6.51
CA THR A 4 -6.55 -0.57 7.61
C THR A 4 -5.37 -1.42 7.21
N LYS A 5 -4.16 -0.90 7.47
CA LYS A 5 -2.92 -1.67 7.38
C LYS A 5 -2.59 -2.25 8.74
N ILE A 6 -2.49 -3.57 8.81
CA ILE A 6 -2.00 -4.31 9.97
C ILE A 6 -0.57 -4.75 9.68
N THR A 7 0.38 -4.29 10.48
CA THR A 7 1.79 -4.72 10.40
C THR A 7 2.06 -5.71 11.52
N LEU A 8 2.63 -6.86 11.17
CA LEU A 8 3.04 -7.87 12.14
C LEU A 8 4.50 -7.67 12.59
N THR A 9 4.88 -8.27 13.72
CA THR A 9 6.25 -8.30 14.22
C THR A 9 7.23 -8.99 13.26
N SER A 10 6.74 -9.83 12.36
CA SER A 10 7.53 -10.43 11.27
C SER A 10 7.86 -9.45 10.14
N GLY A 11 7.26 -8.26 10.13
CA GLY A 11 7.32 -7.29 9.03
C GLY A 11 6.28 -7.51 7.94
N ALA A 12 5.48 -8.58 8.01
CA ALA A 12 4.38 -8.80 7.07
C ALA A 12 3.27 -7.76 7.26
N THR A 13 2.73 -7.25 6.16
CA THR A 13 1.67 -6.23 6.15
C THR A 13 0.41 -6.77 5.47
N TYR A 14 -0.74 -6.48 6.06
CA TYR A 14 -2.04 -6.88 5.53
C TYR A 14 -2.96 -5.67 5.42
N MET A 15 -3.58 -5.52 4.24
CA MET A 15 -4.61 -4.53 3.98
C MET A 15 -5.97 -5.16 4.20
N VAL A 16 -6.68 -4.73 5.25
CA VAL A 16 -7.99 -5.28 5.63
C VAL A 16 -9.11 -4.28 5.33
N ASN A 17 -10.27 -4.80 4.90
CA ASN A 17 -11.47 -4.03 4.59
C ASN A 17 -12.31 -3.73 5.84
N HIS A 18 -11.64 -3.30 6.91
CA HIS A 18 -12.23 -2.94 8.18
C HIS A 18 -11.70 -1.57 8.60
N SER A 19 -12.49 -0.79 9.33
CA SER A 19 -12.01 0.49 9.85
C SER A 19 -10.95 0.27 10.95
N PRO A 20 -9.97 1.18 11.12
CA PRO A 20 -8.92 1.00 12.13
C PRO A 20 -9.48 0.87 13.54
N LYS A 21 -10.59 1.56 13.81
CA LYS A 21 -11.32 1.48 15.08
C LYS A 21 -11.93 0.10 15.31
N GLU A 22 -12.55 -0.50 14.29
CA GLU A 22 -13.06 -1.87 14.37
C GLU A 22 -11.94 -2.88 14.59
N VAL A 23 -10.84 -2.75 13.85
CA VAL A 23 -9.66 -3.62 14.02
C VAL A 23 -9.13 -3.49 15.44
N TYR A 24 -8.90 -2.28 15.91
CA TYR A 24 -8.44 -2.03 17.28
C TYR A 24 -9.40 -2.62 18.32
N GLN A 25 -10.71 -2.40 18.18
CA GLN A 25 -11.70 -2.96 19.10
C GLN A 25 -11.65 -4.49 19.12
N ARG A 26 -11.57 -5.12 17.95
CA ARG A 26 -11.54 -6.58 17.82
C ARG A 26 -10.29 -7.19 18.47
N VAL A 27 -9.13 -6.53 18.37
CA VAL A 27 -7.88 -7.04 18.92
C VAL A 27 -7.62 -6.64 20.37
N ALA A 28 -8.17 -5.50 20.82
CA ALA A 28 -7.99 -4.96 22.17
C ALA A 28 -9.03 -5.47 23.17
N HIS A 29 -10.23 -5.80 22.69
CA HIS A 29 -11.30 -6.39 23.51
C HIS A 29 -11.41 -7.89 23.25
N SER A 30 -10.28 -8.61 23.13
CA SER A 30 -10.35 -10.03 23.40
C SER A 30 -10.90 -10.13 24.82
N ASP A 31 -12.18 -10.49 24.93
CA ASP A 31 -12.98 -10.48 26.14
C ASP A 31 -12.13 -10.94 27.32
N GLU A 32 -12.42 -10.47 28.53
CA GLU A 32 -11.74 -10.78 29.80
C GLU A 32 -11.56 -12.29 30.13
N LYS A 33 -11.85 -13.18 29.17
CA LYS A 33 -11.50 -14.59 29.06
C LYS A 33 -10.16 -14.80 28.31
N PRO A 34 -9.24 -15.60 28.87
CA PRO A 34 -7.83 -15.62 28.47
C PRO A 34 -7.48 -16.33 27.15
N GLU A 35 -8.39 -16.62 26.22
CA GLU A 35 -8.13 -17.75 25.30
C GLU A 35 -8.04 -17.46 23.80
N ASN A 36 -8.49 -16.33 23.28
CA ASN A 36 -8.45 -16.13 21.83
C ASN A 36 -7.76 -14.84 21.38
N HIS A 37 -6.46 -14.98 21.18
CA HIS A 37 -5.64 -14.00 20.46
C HIS A 37 -5.76 -14.13 18.94
N ILE A 38 -6.48 -15.12 18.41
CA ILE A 38 -6.60 -15.34 16.97
C ILE A 38 -7.94 -14.77 16.47
N HIS A 39 -7.89 -13.80 15.56
CA HIS A 39 -9.09 -13.23 14.95
C HIS A 39 -9.07 -13.33 13.42
N LEU A 40 -10.27 -13.49 12.85
CA LEU A 40 -10.50 -13.49 11.42
C LEU A 40 -10.62 -12.05 10.91
N PHE A 41 -9.93 -11.74 9.81
CA PHE A 41 -10.02 -10.49 9.07
C PHE A 41 -10.22 -10.77 7.59
N THR A 42 -11.03 -9.94 6.93
CA THR A 42 -11.18 -9.99 5.48
C THR A 42 -10.25 -8.96 4.84
N LEU A 43 -9.36 -9.43 3.97
CA LEU A 43 -8.44 -8.60 3.20
C LEU A 43 -9.20 -7.75 2.17
N GLU A 44 -8.54 -6.71 1.66
CA GLU A 44 -9.04 -5.91 0.52
C GLU A 44 -9.36 -6.79 -0.70
N SER A 45 -8.60 -7.87 -0.91
CA SER A 45 -8.84 -8.85 -1.98
C SER A 45 -10.11 -9.70 -1.79
N GLY A 46 -10.79 -9.59 -0.64
CA GLY A 46 -11.92 -10.44 -0.27
C GLY A 46 -11.53 -11.80 0.32
N GLN A 47 -10.22 -12.08 0.46
CA GLN A 47 -9.74 -13.29 1.12
C GLN A 47 -9.76 -13.13 2.64
N ASP A 48 -10.21 -14.17 3.33
CA ASP A 48 -10.17 -14.24 4.79
C ASP A 48 -8.82 -14.75 5.31
N ILE A 49 -8.30 -14.12 6.37
CA ILE A 49 -7.06 -14.49 7.05
C ILE A 49 -7.25 -14.50 8.57
N TYR A 50 -6.50 -15.37 9.25
CA TYR A 50 -6.42 -15.38 10.70
C TYR A 50 -5.14 -14.70 11.18
N ILE A 51 -5.27 -13.73 12.07
CA ILE A 51 -4.14 -13.01 12.66
C ILE A 51 -4.15 -13.23 14.17
N ASN A 52 -2.98 -13.59 14.71
CA ASN A 52 -2.75 -13.61 16.16
C ASN A 52 -2.34 -12.20 16.63
N THR A 53 -3.10 -11.64 17.57
CA THR A 53 -2.95 -10.27 18.10
C THR A 53 -1.65 -10.04 18.84
N THR A 54 -1.06 -11.08 19.42
CA THR A 54 0.24 -11.00 20.09
C THR A 54 1.36 -10.59 19.13
N TYR A 55 1.18 -10.84 17.82
CA TYR A 55 2.15 -10.48 16.79
C TYR A 55 1.80 -9.20 16.03
N ILE A 56 0.77 -8.46 16.42
CA ILE A 56 0.46 -7.17 15.79
C ILE A 56 1.41 -6.12 16.34
N LEU A 57 2.14 -5.46 15.44
CA LEU A 57 3.06 -4.37 15.75
C LEU A 57 2.39 -3.00 15.59
N SER A 58 1.67 -2.78 14.49
CA SER A 58 0.95 -1.52 14.24
C SER A 58 -0.37 -1.73 13.51
N ILE A 59 -1.30 -0.80 13.75
CA ILE A 59 -2.59 -0.67 13.07
C ILE A 59 -2.67 0.76 12.57
N GLU A 60 -2.70 0.94 11.25
CA GLU A 60 -2.62 2.24 10.60
C GLU A 60 -3.80 2.47 9.66
N THR A 61 -4.32 3.70 9.66
CA THR A 61 -5.32 4.14 8.68
C THR A 61 -4.65 4.36 7.34
N VAL A 62 -5.12 3.67 6.30
CA VAL A 62 -4.67 3.94 4.93
C VAL A 62 -5.70 4.83 4.26
N SER A 63 -5.33 6.09 4.02
CA SER A 63 -6.11 6.94 3.15
C SER A 63 -6.04 6.35 1.73
N SER A 64 -7.17 6.31 1.03
CA SER A 64 -7.30 5.68 -0.31
C SER A 64 -6.42 6.28 -1.40
N TYR A 65 -5.56 7.25 -1.07
CA TYR A 65 -4.60 7.90 -1.94
C TYR A 65 -3.19 7.29 -1.84
N MET A 66 -2.97 6.30 -0.97
CA MET A 66 -1.63 5.71 -0.71
C MET A 66 -1.43 4.28 -1.19
N THR A 67 -2.39 3.69 -1.93
CA THR A 67 -2.27 2.32 -2.46
C THR A 67 -1.43 2.23 -3.75
N HIS A 68 -0.35 3.02 -3.87
CA HIS A 68 0.62 2.93 -4.96
C HIS A 68 2.07 3.00 -4.44
N ASP A 69 2.37 2.29 -3.35
CA ASP A 69 3.75 1.91 -3.07
C ASP A 69 3.77 0.45 -2.62
N ASP A 70 4.67 -0.32 -3.22
CA ASP A 70 4.93 -1.74 -3.04
C ASP A 70 3.96 -2.72 -3.72
N HIS A 71 4.10 -2.84 -5.04
CA HIS A 71 4.33 -4.14 -5.69
C HIS A 71 4.85 -3.92 -7.14
N GLU A 72 6.09 -3.46 -7.29
CA GLU A 72 6.83 -3.74 -8.53
C GLU A 72 7.23 -5.23 -8.53
N ASN A 73 6.40 -6.07 -9.14
CA ASN A 73 6.85 -7.30 -9.77
C ASN A 73 5.94 -7.69 -10.94
N HIS A 74 6.40 -7.28 -12.13
CA HIS A 74 6.21 -7.90 -13.44
C HIS A 74 4.80 -8.18 -14.04
N LYS A 75 4.64 -7.55 -15.22
CA LYS A 75 4.04 -8.05 -16.49
C LYS A 75 2.50 -8.09 -16.59
N LYS A 76 1.94 -7.22 -17.44
CA LYS A 76 1.83 -7.33 -18.93
C LYS A 76 0.49 -6.74 -19.43
N ASN A 77 0.57 -5.82 -20.40
CA ASN A 77 -0.37 -5.57 -21.51
C ASN A 77 -1.86 -5.30 -21.15
N THR A 78 -2.53 -4.23 -21.56
CA THR A 78 -2.61 -3.66 -22.92
C THR A 78 -3.52 -2.42 -22.93
N SER A 79 -3.35 -1.58 -23.96
CA SER A 79 -4.31 -0.60 -24.50
C SER A 79 -4.20 0.85 -23.98
N GLY A 80 -3.71 1.73 -24.86
CA GLY A 80 -3.68 3.17 -24.62
C GLY A 80 -2.90 3.98 -25.66
N LYS A 81 -2.87 3.52 -26.92
CA LYS A 81 -1.96 3.97 -28.00
C LYS A 81 -2.12 5.44 -28.48
N VAL A 82 -2.83 6.29 -27.73
CA VAL A 82 -3.11 7.69 -28.11
C VAL A 82 -2.58 8.70 -27.09
N LYS A 83 -2.38 8.32 -25.82
CA LYS A 83 -1.80 9.22 -24.78
C LYS A 83 -0.28 9.18 -24.66
N ASP A 84 0.38 8.23 -25.33
CA ASP A 84 1.85 8.06 -25.22
C ASP A 84 2.64 9.11 -26.01
N SER A 85 2.12 9.64 -27.11
CA SER A 85 2.88 10.59 -27.95
C SER A 85 3.18 11.91 -27.22
N GLU A 86 2.26 12.41 -26.41
CA GLU A 86 2.46 13.67 -25.67
C GLU A 86 3.40 13.48 -24.48
N ARG A 87 3.27 12.35 -23.76
CA ARG A 87 4.18 12.01 -22.66
C ARG A 87 5.61 11.76 -23.13
N ILE A 88 5.77 11.08 -24.27
CA ILE A 88 7.10 10.85 -24.86
C ILE A 88 7.73 12.17 -25.27
N LYS A 89 6.98 13.10 -25.88
CA LYS A 89 7.50 14.43 -26.25
C LYS A 89 7.92 15.25 -25.02
N GLY A 90 7.07 15.32 -23.98
CA GLY A 90 7.40 16.05 -22.75
C GLY A 90 8.64 15.50 -22.05
N ASN A 91 8.79 14.17 -21.99
CA ASN A 91 10.00 13.56 -21.42
C ASN A 91 11.26 13.84 -22.26
N LEU A 92 11.12 13.92 -23.59
CA LEU A 92 12.25 14.15 -24.50
C LEU A 92 12.72 15.62 -24.46
N GLU A 93 11.81 16.56 -24.22
CA GLU A 93 12.13 17.97 -23.95
C GLU A 93 12.82 18.13 -22.59
N ALA A 94 12.30 17.52 -21.52
CA ALA A 94 12.93 17.57 -20.20
C ALA A 94 14.36 16.98 -20.18
N VAL A 95 14.62 15.93 -20.95
CA VAL A 95 15.97 15.34 -21.05
C VAL A 95 16.93 16.24 -21.82
N LYS A 96 16.45 17.02 -22.80
CA LYS A 96 17.28 18.01 -23.50
C LYS A 96 17.62 19.18 -22.59
N GLU A 97 16.63 19.72 -21.90
CA GLU A 97 16.81 20.83 -20.94
C GLU A 97 17.79 20.42 -19.82
N PHE A 98 17.66 19.20 -19.28
CA PHE A 98 18.60 18.67 -18.29
C PHE A 98 20.04 18.52 -18.82
N LYS A 99 20.22 18.17 -20.10
CA LYS A 99 21.54 18.13 -20.73
C LYS A 99 22.13 19.51 -20.98
N GLU A 100 21.32 20.46 -21.44
CA GLU A 100 21.75 21.84 -21.63
C GLU A 100 22.16 22.49 -20.30
N ASP A 101 21.44 22.22 -19.21
CA ASP A 101 21.81 22.68 -17.86
C ASP A 101 23.13 22.06 -17.37
N LEU A 102 23.39 20.79 -17.70
CA LEU A 102 24.64 20.11 -17.35
C LEU A 102 25.84 20.62 -18.16
N ASP A 103 25.66 20.90 -19.44
CA ASP A 103 26.72 21.40 -20.31
C ASP A 103 26.95 22.92 -20.17
N GLY A 104 25.95 23.68 -19.70
CA GLY A 104 25.96 25.15 -19.67
C GLY A 104 26.31 25.81 -18.32
N ASN A 105 26.34 25.08 -17.21
CA ASN A 105 26.58 25.64 -15.87
C ASN A 105 27.71 24.96 -15.07
N MET A 106 28.64 24.29 -15.76
CA MET A 106 29.87 23.77 -15.15
C MET A 106 31.10 24.66 -15.45
N GLU A 107 30.91 25.99 -15.39
CA GLU A 107 31.97 26.99 -15.37
C GLU A 107 31.86 27.89 -14.14
#